data_AF-A0A9E5QCA4-F1
#
_entry.id   AF-A0A9E5QCA4-F1
#
_cell.length_a   1.000
_cell.length_b   1.000
_cell.length_c   1.000
_cell.angle_alpha   90.00
_cell.angle_beta   90.00
_cell.angle_gamma   90.00
#
_symmetry.space_group_name_H-M   'P 1'
#
loop_
_entity.id
_entity.type
_entity.pdbx_description
1 polymer ?
#
loop_
_entity_poly.entity_id
_entity_poly.type
_entity_poly.pdbx_seq_one_letter_code
_entity_poly.pdbx_strand_id
1 'polypeptide(L)' 'MSEEFVIALNELVNDRKINVKPVDPNVYTLDGIVIWLPIAKRPNHSYKKPRWLPITLLAST' A
#
# COMPACT_ATOMS: atom_id res chain seq x y z
N MET A 1 12.03 8.66 8.48
CA MET A 1 10.77 9.29 8.04
C MET A 1 10.38 10.28 9.14
N SER A 2 10.16 11.55 8.82
CA SER A 2 9.82 12.57 9.83
C SER A 2 8.39 12.37 10.34
N GLU A 3 8.13 12.63 11.61
CA GLU A 3 6.79 12.56 12.20
C GLU A 3 5.84 13.58 11.57
N GLU A 4 6.34 14.78 11.28
CA GLU A 4 5.61 15.86 10.61
C GLU A 4 5.08 15.42 9.24
N PHE A 5 5.87 14.63 8.51
CA PHE A 5 5.47 14.09 7.22
C PHE A 5 4.30 13.12 7.33
N VAL A 6 4.29 12.29 8.38
CA VAL A 6 3.19 11.33 8.64
C VAL A 6 1.91 12.07 9.01
N ILE A 7 2.01 13.13 9.81
CA ILE A 7 0.88 13.98 10.19
C ILE A 7 0.28 14.63 8.93
N ALA A 8 1.10 15.29 8.11
CA ALA A 8 0.65 15.93 6.87
C ALA A 8 0.00 14.94 5.89
N LEU A 9 0.55 13.73 5.75
CA LEU A 9 -0.05 12.69 4.92
C LEU A 9 -1.42 12.26 5.44
N ASN A 10 -1.56 12.07 6.76
CA ASN A 10 -2.84 11.69 7.37
C ASN A 10 -3.90 12.79 7.16
N GLU A 11 -3.52 14.06 7.29
CA GLU A 11 -4.42 15.19 7.00
C GLU A 11 -4.92 15.14 5.56
N LEU A 12 -4.03 14.94 4.57
CA LEU A 12 -4.41 14.86 3.16
C LEU A 12 -5.34 13.68 2.85
N VAL A 13 -5.15 12.53 3.52
CA VAL A 13 -6.04 11.36 3.38
C VAL A 13 -7.41 11.67 4.00
N ASN A 14 -7.45 12.25 5.20
CA ASN A 14 -8.69 12.61 5.90
C ASN A 14 -9.49 13.67 5.15
N ASP A 15 -8.80 14.65 4.56
CA ASP A 15 -9.36 15.69 3.69
C ASP A 15 -9.83 15.15 2.33
N ARG A 16 -9.59 13.86 2.03
CA ARG A 16 -9.87 13.21 0.73
C ARG A 16 -9.17 13.89 -0.46
N LYS A 17 -8.05 14.58 -0.21
CA LYS A 17 -7.19 15.18 -1.26
C LYS A 17 -6.29 14.14 -1.91
N ILE A 18 -6.04 13.04 -1.21
CA ILE A 18 -5.37 11.85 -1.76
C ILE A 18 -6.17 10.60 -1.39
N ASN A 19 -6.30 9.69 -2.34
CA ASN A 19 -7.01 8.44 -2.17
C ASN A 19 -6.03 7.28 -2.01
N VAL A 20 -6.38 6.39 -1.08
CA VAL A 20 -5.60 5.19 -0.77
C VAL A 20 -6.20 4.03 -1.59
N LYS A 21 -5.46 3.52 -2.57
CA LYS A 21 -5.94 2.45 -3.46
C LYS A 21 -5.08 1.19 -3.31
N PRO A 22 -5.68 0.01 -3.05
CA PRO A 22 -4.96 -1.25 -3.15
C PRO A 22 -4.62 -1.55 -4.60
N VAL A 23 -3.39 -1.99 -4.85
CA VAL A 23 -2.86 -2.29 -6.19
C VAL A 23 -2.18 -3.66 -6.21
N ASP A 24 -1.90 -4.15 -7.42
CA ASP A 24 -1.18 -5.40 -7.59
C ASP A 24 0.28 -5.28 -7.16
N PRO A 25 0.91 -6.38 -6.70
CA PRO A 25 2.33 -6.42 -6.32
C PRO A 25 3.29 -5.94 -7.40
N ASN A 26 2.85 -5.90 -8.65
CA ASN A 26 3.59 -5.36 -9.79
C ASN A 26 4.00 -3.89 -9.60
N VAL A 27 3.38 -3.14 -8.68
CA VAL A 27 3.83 -1.78 -8.33
C VAL A 27 5.27 -1.75 -7.81
N TYR A 28 5.75 -2.86 -7.25
CA TYR A 28 7.12 -3.01 -6.78
C TYR A 28 8.09 -3.47 -7.86
N THR A 29 7.63 -3.63 -9.12
CA THR A 29 8.52 -4.07 -10.19
C THR A 29 9.45 -2.92 -10.56
N LEU A 30 10.74 -3.10 -10.27
CA LEU A 30 11.81 -2.20 -10.68
C LEU A 30 12.80 -3.04 -11.50
N ASP A 31 13.10 -2.60 -12.73
CA ASP A 31 14.02 -3.28 -13.65
C ASP A 31 13.72 -4.78 -13.88
N GLY A 32 12.43 -5.13 -13.95
CA GLY A 32 11.99 -6.51 -14.14
C GLY A 32 12.09 -7.40 -12.90
N ILE A 33 12.50 -6.85 -11.75
CA ILE A 33 12.58 -7.56 -10.48
C ILE A 33 11.40 -7.11 -9.61
N VAL A 34 10.64 -8.09 -9.11
CA VAL A 34 9.57 -7.85 -8.13
C VAL A 34 10.16 -8.04 -6.73
N ILE A 35 9.89 -7.10 -5.83
CA ILE A 35 10.33 -7.19 -4.43
C ILE A 35 9.72 -8.45 -3.79
N TRP A 36 10.58 -9.31 -3.26
CA TRP A 36 10.15 -10.46 -2.45
C TRP A 36 9.86 -9.99 -1.02
N LEU A 37 8.59 -10.00 -0.63
CA LEU A 37 8.17 -9.66 0.71
C LEU A 37 7.87 -10.93 1.52
N PRO A 38 8.46 -11.12 2.71
CA PRO A 38 8.12 -12.22 3.60
C PRO A 38 6.72 -12.00 4.18
N ILE A 39 5.70 -12.43 3.45
CA ILE A 39 4.31 -12.33 3.89
C ILE A 39 4.02 -13.42 4.92
N ALA A 40 3.60 -13.02 6.11
CA ALA A 40 3.14 -13.95 7.14
C ALA A 40 1.90 -14.70 6.65
N LYS A 41 2.10 -15.93 6.17
CA LYS A 41 1.01 -16.84 5.82
C LYS A 41 0.49 -17.48 7.11
N ARG A 42 -0.78 -17.27 7.42
CA ARG A 42 -1.43 -18.01 8.51
C ARG A 42 -1.64 -19.47 8.04
N PRO A 43 -1.11 -20.48 8.75
CA PRO A 43 -1.42 -21.86 8.43
C PRO A 43 -2.96 -22.07 8.54
N ASN A 44 -3.54 -22.78 7.58
CA ASN A 44 -4.98 -23.07 7.46
C ASN A 44 -5.93 -21.88 7.23
N HIS A 45 -5.44 -20.73 6.76
CA HIS A 45 -6.31 -19.61 6.37
C HIS A 45 -6.02 -19.13 4.96
N SER A 46 -6.89 -19.49 4.00
CA SER A 46 -6.89 -18.90 2.67
C SER A 46 -7.67 -17.58 2.70
N TYR A 47 -6.99 -16.47 2.42
CA TYR A 47 -7.64 -15.18 2.31
C TYR A 47 -8.42 -15.10 0.98
N LYS A 48 -9.75 -14.92 1.05
CA LYS A 48 -10.59 -14.67 -0.14
C LYS A 48 -10.16 -13.40 -0.91
N LYS A 49 -9.66 -12.38 -0.19
CA LYS A 49 -8.99 -11.21 -0.74
C LYS A 49 -7.67 -10.99 -0.01
N PRO A 50 -6.53 -10.88 -0.72
CA PRO A 50 -5.23 -10.63 -0.09
C PRO A 50 -5.26 -9.29 0.65
N ARG A 51 -5.14 -9.34 1.99
CA ARG A 51 -5.06 -8.15 2.85
C ARG A 51 -3.66 -7.53 2.91
N TRP A 52 -2.71 -8.15 2.20
CA TRP A 52 -1.31 -7.76 2.11
C TRP A 52 -1.00 -7.03 0.80
N LEU A 53 -2.01 -6.75 -0.04
CA LEU A 53 -1.77 -6.03 -1.29
C LEU A 53 -1.14 -4.68 -1.00
N PRO A 54 -0.17 -4.25 -1.83
CA PRO A 54 0.37 -2.92 -1.73
C PRO A 54 -0.70 -1.86 -1.91
N ILE A 55 -0.38 -0.68 -1.39
CA ILE A 55 -1.25 0.48 -1.41
C ILE A 55 -0.48 1.63 -2.06
N THR A 56 -1.15 2.36 -2.93
CA THR A 56 -0.64 3.58 -3.56
C THR A 56 -1.51 4.77 -3.19
N LEU A 57 -0.89 5.94 -3.13
CA LEU A 57 -1.56 7.23 -3.01
C LEU A 57 -1.87 7.76 -4.40
N LEU A 58 -3.15 8.03 -4.67
CA LEU A 58 -3.62 8.67 -5.88
C LEU A 58 -4.05 10.10 -5.56
N ALA A 59 -3.55 11.10 -6.28
CA ALA A 59 -4.03 12.46 -6.13
C ALA A 59 -5.49 12.58 -6.61
N SER A 60 -6.33 13.30 -5.86
CA SER A 60 -7.68 13.66 -6.28
C SER A 60 -7.58 14.81 -7.29
N THR A 61 -7.73 14.52 -8.59
CA THR A 61 -7.92 15.55 -9.64
C THR A 61 -9.31 16.17 -9.56
#